data_AF-A0A6I5C3N0-F1
#
_entry.id   AF-A0A6I5C3N0-F1
#
_cell.length_a   1.000
_cell.length_b   1.000
_cell.length_c   1.000
_cell.angle_alpha   90.00
_cell.angle_beta   90.00
_cell.angle_gamma   90.00
#
_symmetry.space_group_name_H-M   'P 1'
#
loop_
_entity.id
_entity.type
_entity.pdbx_description
1 polymer ?
#
loop_
_entity_poly.entity_id
_entity_poly.type
_entity_poly.pdbx_seq_one_letter_code
_entity_poly.pdbx_strand_id
1 'polypeptide(L)'
;VATLIGRKFHVSYSVSGATRLMHRLGFSPQVPARRVTERDEQAVTAWKEGTWAEVKEPGRPAEATSASRTKPGSPVGRPGAVPGAGAAVPRS
;
A
#
# COMPACT_ATOMS: atom_id res chain seq x y z
N VAL A 1 -15.43 13.09 -1.77
CA VAL A 1 -15.92 12.07 -0.81
C VAL A 1 -15.33 12.21 0.59
N ALA A 2 -14.00 12.31 0.77
CA ALA A 2 -13.37 12.47 2.09
C ALA A 2 -14.01 13.60 2.93
N THR A 3 -14.21 14.79 2.34
CA THR A 3 -14.90 15.92 2.98
C THR A 3 -16.33 15.60 3.41
N LEU A 4 -17.07 14.83 2.59
CA LEU A 4 -18.45 14.44 2.89
C LEU A 4 -18.51 13.41 4.02
N ILE A 5 -17.56 12.47 4.05
CA ILE A 5 -17.40 11.53 5.18
C ILE A 5 -17.13 12.29 6.47
N GLY A 6 -16.18 13.24 6.45
CA GLY A 6 -15.85 14.06 7.62
C GLY A 6 -17.03 14.87 8.13
N ARG A 7 -17.84 15.45 7.23
CA ARG A 7 -19.04 16.21 7.61
C ARG A 7 -20.16 15.34 8.18
N LYS A 8 -20.37 14.14 7.63
CA LYS A 8 -21.52 13.29 7.98
C LYS A 8 -21.25 12.37 9.17
N PHE A 9 -20.01 11.91 9.31
CA PHE A 9 -19.65 10.89 10.31
C PHE A 9 -18.63 11.41 11.34
N HIS A 10 -18.16 12.66 11.20
CA HIS A 10 -17.16 13.26 12.08
C HIS A 10 -15.84 12.48 12.16
N VAL A 11 -15.52 11.72 11.08
CA VAL A 11 -14.27 10.97 10.93
C VAL A 11 -13.47 11.54 9.76
N SER A 12 -12.21 11.89 10.03
CA SER A 12 -11.29 12.42 9.02
C SER A 12 -10.50 11.30 8.34
N TYR A 13 -10.49 11.32 7.00
CA TYR A 13 -9.62 10.48 6.18
C TYR A 13 -8.76 11.36 5.28
N SER A 14 -7.52 10.92 5.02
CA SER A 14 -6.76 11.43 3.87
C SER A 14 -7.48 11.05 2.56
N VAL A 15 -7.22 11.79 1.48
CA VAL A 15 -7.81 11.50 0.16
C VAL A 15 -7.54 10.05 -0.26
N SER A 16 -6.31 9.59 -0.12
CA SER A 16 -5.89 8.21 -0.41
C SER A 16 -6.59 7.19 0.49
N GLY A 17 -6.78 7.52 1.78
CA GLY A 17 -7.48 6.67 2.74
C GLY A 17 -8.96 6.49 2.39
N ALA A 18 -9.64 7.58 2.03
CA ALA A 18 -11.02 7.55 1.57
C ALA A 18 -11.16 6.71 0.29
N THR A 19 -10.26 6.88 -0.69
CA THR A 19 -10.27 6.08 -1.93
C THR A 19 -10.10 4.59 -1.66
N ARG A 20 -9.14 4.20 -0.81
CA ARG A 20 -8.94 2.79 -0.42
C ARG A 20 -10.17 2.22 0.31
N LEU A 21 -10.79 3.00 1.19
CA LEU A 21 -12.01 2.59 1.87
C LEU A 21 -13.14 2.33 0.88
N MET A 22 -13.36 3.23 -0.09
CA MET A 22 -14.39 3.05 -1.10
C MET A 22 -14.17 1.79 -1.94
N HIS A 23 -12.93 1.50 -2.35
CA HIS A 23 -12.61 0.27 -3.08
C HIS A 23 -12.93 -0.99 -2.28
N ARG A 24 -12.62 -1.02 -0.97
CA ARG A 24 -12.98 -2.16 -0.10
C ARG A 24 -14.49 -2.35 0.05
N LEU A 25 -15.25 -1.26 -0.08
CA LEU A 25 -16.71 -1.28 -0.07
C LEU A 25 -17.32 -1.63 -1.44
N GLY A 26 -16.49 -1.96 -2.44
CA GLY A 26 -16.96 -2.36 -3.78
C GLY A 26 -17.27 -1.20 -4.72
N PHE A 27 -16.97 0.04 -4.34
CA PHE A 27 -17.13 1.18 -5.25
C PHE A 27 -15.99 1.20 -6.28
N SER A 28 -16.36 1.33 -7.55
CA SER A 28 -15.46 1.65 -8.66
C SER A 28 -15.69 3.09 -9.14
N PRO A 29 -14.69 3.75 -9.74
CA PRO A 29 -14.91 4.98 -10.48
C PRO A 29 -16.02 4.78 -11.53
N GLN A 30 -17.02 5.66 -11.53
CA GLN A 30 -18.13 5.57 -12.47
C GLN A 30 -17.69 6.14 -13.82
N VAL A 31 -17.78 5.32 -14.87
CA VAL A 31 -17.60 5.76 -16.26
C VAL A 31 -18.99 6.06 -16.82
N PRO A 32 -19.24 7.28 -17.35
CA PRO A 32 -20.51 7.58 -18.00
C PRO A 32 -20.78 6.60 -19.13
N ALA A 33 -21.94 5.94 -19.10
CA ALA A 33 -22.32 4.95 -20.12
C ALA A 33 -22.48 5.58 -21.52
N ARG A 34 -22.85 6.86 -21.57
CA ARG A 34 -23.00 7.64 -22.80
C ARG A 34 -22.04 8.83 -22.78
N ARG A 35 -21.29 9.00 -23.87
CA ARG A 35 -20.53 10.23 -24.12
C ARG A 35 -21.49 11.32 -24.58
N VAL A 36 -21.33 12.52 -24.05
CA VAL A 36 -22.08 13.71 -24.49
C VAL A 36 -21.64 14.06 -25.91
N THR A 37 -22.59 14.41 -26.78
CA THR A 37 -22.31 14.75 -28.19
C THR A 37 -21.38 15.97 -28.33
N GLU A 38 -21.44 16.90 -27.38
CA GLU A 38 -20.59 18.10 -27.33
C GLU A 38 -19.13 17.81 -26.94
N ARG A 39 -18.79 16.57 -26.58
CA ARG A 39 -17.43 16.21 -26.18
C ARG A 39 -16.50 16.25 -27.40
N ASP A 40 -15.69 17.29 -27.47
CA ASP A 40 -14.61 17.41 -28.46
C ASP A 40 -13.40 16.55 -28.06
N GLU A 41 -13.25 15.39 -28.70
CA GLU A 41 -12.13 14.48 -28.45
C GLU A 41 -10.78 15.06 -28.93
N GLN A 42 -10.77 16.01 -29.89
CA GLN A 42 -9.56 16.71 -30.30
C GLN A 42 -9.11 17.67 -29.20
N ALA A 43 -10.04 18.45 -28.63
CA ALA A 43 -9.74 19.32 -27.49
C ALA A 43 -9.26 18.52 -26.26
N VAL A 44 -9.86 17.35 -26.00
CA VAL A 44 -9.41 16.45 -24.93
C VAL A 44 -7.98 15.95 -25.16
N THR A 45 -7.63 15.63 -26.40
CA THR A 45 -6.29 15.14 -26.76
C THR A 45 -5.27 16.26 -26.64
N ALA A 46 -5.55 17.43 -27.22
CA ALA A 46 -4.69 18.61 -27.13
C ALA A 46 -4.45 19.03 -25.66
N TRP A 47 -5.50 18.98 -24.82
CA TRP A 47 -5.36 19.29 -23.39
C TRP A 47 -4.46 18.28 -22.65
N LYS A 48 -4.57 16.98 -22.98
CA LYS A 48 -3.70 15.95 -22.39
C LYS A 48 -2.25 16.07 -22.81
N GLU A 49 -1.98 16.54 -24.02
CA GLU A 49 -0.62 16.68 -24.54
C GLU A 49 0.04 17.97 -24.04
N GLY A 50 -0.68 19.09 -24.03
CA GLY A 50 -0.17 20.36 -23.52
C GLY A 50 -0.30 20.48 -22.01
N THR A 51 -1.51 20.83 -21.55
CA THR A 51 -1.75 21.23 -20.16
C THR A 51 -1.46 20.12 -19.16
N TRP A 52 -1.82 18.88 -19.45
CA TRP A 52 -1.57 17.79 -18.50
C TRP A 52 -0.08 17.47 -18.35
N ALA A 53 0.73 17.64 -19.40
CA ALA A 53 2.17 17.48 -19.29
C ALA A 53 2.80 18.55 -18.37
N GLU A 54 2.25 19.76 -18.37
CA GLU A 54 2.73 20.88 -17.53
C GLU A 54 2.28 20.75 -16.06
N VAL A 55 1.04 20.33 -15.82
CA VAL A 55 0.44 20.28 -14.46
C VAL A 55 0.88 19.03 -13.70
N LYS A 56 1.28 17.98 -14.40
CA LYS A 56 1.68 16.72 -13.77
C LYS A 56 3.08 16.84 -13.18
N GLU A 57 3.15 16.79 -11.85
CA GLU A 57 4.41 16.60 -11.11
C GLU A 57 5.22 15.44 -11.73
N PRO A 58 6.53 15.62 -11.98
CA PRO A 58 7.40 14.55 -12.43
C PRO A 58 7.29 13.38 -11.45
N GLY A 59 6.78 12.25 -11.93
CA GLY A 59 6.76 11.03 -11.13
C GLY A 59 8.18 10.68 -10.73
N ARG A 60 8.36 10.13 -9.53
CA ARG A 60 9.67 9.62 -9.10
C ARG A 60 10.22 8.71 -10.20
N PRO A 61 11.42 8.95 -10.75
CA PRO A 61 12.02 8.02 -11.67
C PRO A 61 12.08 6.65 -11.00
N ALA A 62 11.78 5.60 -11.77
CA ALA A 62 11.89 4.23 -11.27
C ALA A 62 13.37 3.97 -10.97
N GLU A 63 13.80 4.24 -9.73
CA GLU A 63 15.08 3.78 -9.23
C GLU A 63 15.07 2.26 -9.30
N ALA A 64 16.17 1.65 -9.78
CA ALA A 64 16.36 0.21 -9.78
C ALA A 64 16.53 -0.30 -8.33
N THR A 65 15.47 -0.24 -7.54
CA THR A 65 15.46 -0.79 -6.19
C THR A 65 15.15 -2.27 -6.28
N SER A 66 16.12 -3.12 -5.91
CA SER A 66 15.92 -4.56 -5.84
C SER A 66 14.86 -4.91 -4.78
N ALA A 67 13.79 -5.59 -5.18
CA ALA A 67 12.69 -6.01 -4.30
C ALA A 67 12.87 -7.43 -3.74
N SER A 68 14.12 -7.82 -3.44
CA SER A 68 14.39 -9.16 -2.89
C SER A 68 14.28 -9.14 -1.36
N ARG A 69 13.46 -10.04 -0.82
CA ARG A 69 13.36 -10.28 0.63
C ARG A 69 14.68 -10.85 1.14
N THR A 70 15.43 -10.08 1.92
CA THR A 70 16.56 -10.60 2.69
C THR A 70 16.04 -11.63 3.69
N LYS A 71 16.48 -12.89 3.55
CA LYS A 71 16.24 -13.92 4.57
C LYS A 71 17.01 -13.53 5.83
N PRO A 72 16.38 -13.42 7.01
CA PRO A 72 17.12 -13.33 8.26
C PRO A 72 18.01 -14.58 8.39
N GLY A 73 19.27 -14.41 8.75
CA GLY A 73 20.15 -15.53 9.06
C GLY A 73 19.54 -16.38 10.16
N SER A 74 19.53 -17.70 9.97
CA SER A 74 19.06 -18.65 10.98
C SER A 74 19.80 -18.44 12.30
N PRO A 75 19.13 -18.32 13.46
CA PRO A 75 19.83 -18.28 14.73
C PRO A 75 20.48 -19.65 14.95
N VAL A 76 21.81 -19.63 15.07
CA VAL A 76 22.62 -20.79 15.48
C VAL A 76 22.11 -21.29 16.83
N GLY A 77 21.93 -22.61 16.92
CA GLY A 77 21.22 -23.29 18.01
C GLY A 77 21.77 -23.01 19.40
N ARG A 78 20.85 -22.95 20.36
CA ARG A 78 21.09 -22.89 21.81
C ARG A 78 21.84 -24.17 22.28
N PRO A 79 22.81 -24.07 23.22
CA PRO A 79 23.61 -25.21 23.67
C PRO A 79 22.76 -26.30 24.35
N GLY A 80 23.17 -27.55 24.11
CA GLY A 80 22.52 -28.77 24.57
C GLY A 80 22.47 -28.93 26.09
N ALA A 81 21.49 -29.72 26.50
CA ALA A 81 21.02 -29.95 27.87
C ALA A 81 22.10 -30.41 28.86
N VAL A 82 21.96 -29.92 30.09
CA VAL A 82 22.59 -30.46 31.31
C VAL A 82 22.14 -31.90 31.55
N PRO A 83 23.04 -32.88 31.76
CA PRO A 83 22.68 -34.21 32.22
C PRO A 83 22.53 -34.23 33.75
N GLY A 84 21.36 -34.62 34.22
CA GLY A 84 21.12 -35.00 35.60
C GLY A 84 21.33 -36.50 35.83
N ALA A 85 21.67 -36.80 37.09
CA ALA A 85 21.62 -38.10 37.78
C ALA A 85 22.81 -39.07 37.63
N GLY A 86 23.44 -39.37 38.78
CA GLY A 86 24.05 -40.67 39.04
C GLY A 86 25.46 -40.65 39.66
N ALA A 87 25.58 -40.42 40.96
CA ALA A 87 26.73 -40.94 41.72
C ALA A 87 26.31 -41.28 43.15
N ALA A 88 26.54 -42.54 43.50
CA ALA A 88 26.18 -43.20 44.74
C ALA A 88 27.05 -42.77 45.95
N VAL A 89 26.49 -43.04 47.13
CA VAL A 89 27.02 -42.94 48.52
C VAL A 89 28.41 -43.61 48.70
N PRO A 90 29.20 -43.33 49.77
CA PRO A 90 28.98 -44.01 51.06
C PRO A 90 29.22 -43.17 52.33
N ARG A 91 28.77 -43.80 53.43
CA ARG A 91 28.76 -43.40 54.84
C ARG A 91 30.16 -43.16 55.44
N SER A 92 30.24 -42.28 56.42
CA SER A 92 30.66 -42.55 57.81
C SER A 92 30.20 -41.41 58.71
#